data_AF-A0A5J4SQN5-F1
#
_entry.id   AF-A0A5J4SQN5-F1
#
_cell.length_a   1.000
_cell.length_b   1.000
_cell.length_c   1.000
_cell.angle_alpha   90.00
_cell.angle_beta   90.00
_cell.angle_gamma   90.00
#
_symmetry.space_group_name_H-M   'P 1'
#
loop_
_entity.id
_entity.type
_entity.pdbx_description
1 polymer ?
#
loop_
_entity_poly.entity_id
_entity_poly.type
_entity_poly.pdbx_seq_one_letter_code
_entity_poly.pdbx_strand_id
1 'polypeptide(L)'
;MAQMQLFILFPEYVERENTATAPYIKTIDMSDLNVTQKYITDFGHIVSFFSYEDYDGYYDLKNLEAFIKSLKKMENCYPDPKTILKNTIKNWRNWRDEAIGDNGQSYYFYTMPLIDDTLTEIARRKYQTKDTVFLVVNNEGIDHKEKLLPVYNHHRTDQEIQQCNCDSKSLHKWFEENRLPKRVFNLNPKHGENGKGKYKKKDVSSLYSSHDEAEILLHKAIDEDSAKRLYFYDKKYKKYIEFRNENTPQNTYHAFHIEQNEIAEEVKRKIDELNT
;
A
#
# COMPACT_ATOMS: atom_id res chain seq x y z
N MET A 1 -4.48 -15.80 10.75
CA MET A 1 -4.16 -14.48 11.32
C MET A 1 -4.68 -13.45 10.33
N ALA A 2 -5.19 -12.32 10.82
CA ALA A 2 -5.64 -11.24 9.96
C ALA A 2 -4.43 -10.70 9.17
N GLN A 3 -4.61 -10.42 7.88
CA GLN A 3 -3.47 -10.12 7.00
C GLN A 3 -3.87 -9.13 5.91
N MET A 4 -2.91 -8.28 5.50
CA MET A 4 -3.04 -7.44 4.32
C MET A 4 -2.29 -8.08 3.15
N GLN A 5 -2.95 -8.25 2.00
CA GLN A 5 -2.32 -8.77 0.79
C GLN A 5 -2.47 -7.77 -0.36
N LEU A 6 -1.33 -7.30 -0.87
CA LEU A 6 -1.24 -6.32 -1.95
C LEU A 6 -0.80 -7.03 -3.23
N PHE A 7 -1.52 -6.79 -4.32
CA PHE A 7 -1.23 -7.35 -5.64
C PHE A 7 -0.88 -6.22 -6.61
N ILE A 8 0.36 -6.18 -7.08
CA ILE A 8 0.81 -5.15 -8.04
C ILE A 8 0.45 -5.55 -9.46
N LEU A 9 -0.06 -4.58 -10.22
CA LEU A 9 -0.30 -4.74 -11.66
C LEU A 9 0.44 -3.67 -12.45
N PHE A 10 1.15 -4.13 -13.48
CA PHE A 10 1.87 -3.31 -14.45
C PHE A 10 1.09 -3.25 -15.77
N PRO A 11 1.28 -2.19 -16.57
CA PRO A 11 0.81 -2.20 -17.94
C PRO A 11 1.54 -3.27 -18.75
N GLU A 12 0.91 -3.78 -19.79
CA GLU A 12 1.50 -4.82 -20.62
C GLU A 12 1.99 -4.29 -21.96
N TYR A 13 3.22 -4.65 -22.31
CA TYR A 13 3.68 -4.47 -23.68
C TYR A 13 3.15 -5.61 -24.55
N VAL A 14 2.38 -5.23 -25.57
CA VAL A 14 1.71 -6.15 -26.47
C VAL A 14 2.16 -5.87 -27.90
N GLU A 15 2.80 -6.85 -28.53
CA GLU A 15 3.12 -6.79 -29.97
C GLU A 15 1.85 -6.97 -30.80
N ARG A 16 1.84 -6.52 -32.07
CA ARG A 16 0.64 -6.46 -32.93
C ARG A 16 -0.18 -7.76 -33.05
N GLU A 17 0.37 -8.91 -32.68
CA GLU A 17 -0.28 -10.22 -32.75
C GLU A 17 -0.63 -10.83 -31.38
N ASN A 18 -0.22 -10.19 -30.29
CA ASN A 18 -0.51 -10.63 -28.93
C ASN A 18 -1.71 -9.85 -28.38
N THR A 19 -2.34 -10.40 -27.33
CA THR A 19 -3.34 -9.69 -26.52
C THR A 19 -2.80 -9.55 -25.10
N ALA A 20 -3.33 -8.59 -24.35
CA ALA A 20 -3.08 -8.52 -22.91
C ALA A 20 -3.52 -9.82 -22.23
N THR A 21 -2.91 -10.13 -21.09
CA THR A 21 -3.23 -11.33 -20.29
C THR A 21 -4.67 -11.31 -19.76
N ALA A 22 -5.25 -10.12 -19.59
CA ALA A 22 -6.61 -9.94 -19.12
C ALA A 22 -7.29 -8.72 -19.76
N PRO A 23 -8.63 -8.72 -19.89
CA PRO A 23 -9.40 -7.70 -20.63
C PRO A 23 -9.38 -6.30 -20.02
N TYR A 24 -9.02 -6.18 -18.74
CA TYR A 24 -8.99 -4.91 -18.01
C TYR A 24 -7.58 -4.29 -17.97
N ILE A 25 -6.56 -5.02 -18.45
CA ILE A 25 -5.17 -4.60 -18.39
C ILE A 25 -4.90 -3.55 -19.48
N LYS A 26 -4.30 -2.44 -19.05
CA LYS A 26 -3.83 -1.38 -19.95
C LYS A 26 -2.62 -1.87 -20.74
N THR A 27 -2.68 -1.72 -22.05
CA THR A 27 -1.56 -2.01 -22.94
C THR A 27 -0.73 -0.77 -23.20
N ILE A 28 0.59 -0.93 -23.31
CA ILE A 28 1.53 0.11 -23.70
C ILE A 28 2.30 -0.29 -24.96
N ASP A 29 2.70 0.70 -25.75
CA ASP A 29 3.72 0.52 -26.80
C ASP A 29 5.11 0.83 -26.22
N MET A 30 6.17 0.69 -27.03
CA MET A 30 7.54 1.00 -26.63
C MET A 30 7.65 2.38 -25.98
N SER A 31 8.06 2.38 -24.71
CA SER A 31 8.22 3.58 -23.90
C SER A 31 9.59 4.23 -24.08
N ASP A 32 9.64 5.55 -23.99
CA ASP A 32 10.87 6.35 -23.87
C ASP A 32 11.69 5.89 -22.65
N LEU A 33 13.01 5.84 -22.78
CA LEU A 33 13.93 5.39 -21.73
C LEU A 33 13.81 6.22 -20.45
N ASN A 34 13.78 7.55 -20.56
CA ASN A 34 13.71 8.44 -19.41
C ASN A 34 12.37 8.29 -18.69
N VAL A 35 11.29 8.12 -19.46
CA VAL A 35 9.94 7.86 -18.90
C VAL A 35 9.92 6.54 -18.14
N THR A 36 10.53 5.50 -18.72
CA THR A 36 10.58 4.16 -18.13
C THR A 36 11.45 4.12 -16.86
N GLN A 37 12.60 4.77 -16.89
CA GLN A 37 13.47 4.90 -15.71
C GLN A 37 12.76 5.65 -14.59
N LYS A 38 12.14 6.79 -14.90
CA LYS A 38 11.36 7.56 -13.92
C LYS A 38 10.26 6.71 -13.31
N TYR A 39 9.50 5.98 -14.13
CA TYR A 39 8.45 5.08 -13.66
C TYR A 39 8.98 4.02 -12.67
N ILE A 40 10.11 3.36 -12.97
CA ILE A 40 10.70 2.35 -12.08
C ILE A 40 11.26 2.98 -10.81
N THR A 41 11.87 4.16 -10.89
CA THR A 41 12.36 4.91 -9.72
C THR A 41 11.21 5.35 -8.82
N ASP A 42 10.13 5.88 -9.38
CA ASP A 42 8.95 6.29 -8.64
C ASP A 42 8.32 5.08 -7.93
N PHE A 43 8.18 3.94 -8.63
CA PHE A 43 7.70 2.70 -8.02
C PHE A 43 8.61 2.23 -6.88
N GLY A 44 9.94 2.30 -7.05
CA GLY A 44 10.91 1.99 -5.99
C GLY A 44 10.76 2.90 -4.77
N HIS A 45 10.53 4.20 -4.98
CA HIS A 45 10.23 5.14 -3.91
C HIS A 45 8.96 4.74 -3.15
N ILE A 46 7.87 4.39 -3.86
CA ILE A 46 6.60 3.98 -3.23
C ILE A 46 6.77 2.70 -2.40
N VAL A 47 7.46 1.67 -2.91
CA VAL A 47 7.69 0.43 -2.15
C VAL A 47 8.52 0.71 -0.89
N SER A 48 9.55 1.56 -1.00
CA SER A 48 10.37 2.00 0.13
C SER A 48 9.55 2.84 1.13
N PHE A 49 8.64 3.69 0.63
CA PHE A 49 7.81 4.54 1.47
C PHE A 49 7.00 3.71 2.47
N PHE A 50 6.44 2.58 2.03
CA PHE A 50 5.59 1.70 2.85
C PHE A 50 6.30 0.48 3.43
N SER A 51 7.64 0.45 3.46
CA SER A 51 8.39 -0.71 3.99
C SER A 51 8.13 -1.01 5.47
N TYR A 52 7.54 -0.06 6.21
CA TYR A 52 7.16 -0.20 7.62
C TYR A 52 5.78 -0.82 7.83
N GLU A 53 4.96 -0.97 6.79
CA GLU A 53 3.64 -1.58 6.89
C GLU A 53 3.74 -3.11 6.88
N ASP A 54 2.87 -3.78 7.64
CA ASP A 54 2.82 -5.24 7.75
C ASP A 54 1.89 -5.83 6.68
N TYR A 55 2.42 -6.07 5.48
CA TYR A 55 1.66 -6.65 4.37
C TYR A 55 2.45 -7.71 3.61
N ASP A 56 1.71 -8.59 2.94
CA ASP A 56 2.23 -9.51 1.95
C ASP A 56 2.12 -8.90 0.55
N GLY A 57 3.26 -8.70 -0.12
CA GLY A 57 3.30 -8.25 -1.51
C GLY A 57 3.26 -9.42 -2.49
N TYR A 58 2.44 -9.33 -3.52
CA TYR A 58 2.29 -10.31 -4.58
C TYR A 58 2.38 -9.67 -5.97
N TYR A 59 3.02 -10.37 -6.91
CA TYR A 59 3.02 -10.03 -8.32
C TYR A 59 2.62 -11.23 -9.17
N ASP A 60 2.10 -10.94 -10.37
CA ASP A 60 1.86 -11.94 -11.41
C ASP A 60 3.09 -12.04 -12.32
N LEU A 61 3.75 -13.20 -12.37
CA LEU A 61 4.91 -13.39 -13.25
C LEU A 61 4.62 -13.12 -14.73
N LYS A 62 3.44 -13.51 -15.25
CA LYS A 62 3.08 -13.29 -16.66
C LYS A 62 2.89 -11.79 -16.96
N ASN A 63 2.21 -11.06 -16.07
CA ASN A 63 2.03 -9.61 -16.20
C ASN A 63 3.38 -8.88 -16.11
N LEU A 64 4.22 -9.24 -15.14
CA LEU A 64 5.55 -8.68 -14.98
C LEU A 64 6.44 -8.97 -16.20
N GLU A 65 6.42 -10.19 -16.73
CA GLU A 65 7.19 -10.55 -17.93
C GLU A 65 6.71 -9.78 -19.16
N ALA A 66 5.40 -9.58 -19.32
CA ALA A 66 4.83 -8.76 -20.38
C ALA A 66 5.32 -7.31 -20.27
N PHE A 67 5.36 -6.73 -19.08
CA PHE A 67 5.98 -5.40 -18.87
C PHE A 67 7.47 -5.40 -19.21
N ILE A 68 8.25 -6.36 -18.68
CA ILE A 68 9.71 -6.46 -18.87
C ILE A 68 10.10 -6.64 -20.35
N LYS A 69 9.23 -7.19 -21.22
CA LYS A 69 9.50 -7.25 -22.67
C LYS A 69 9.80 -5.88 -23.26
N SER A 70 9.12 -4.82 -22.81
CA SER A 70 9.42 -3.44 -23.23
C SER A 70 10.86 -3.01 -22.90
N LEU A 71 11.44 -3.58 -21.84
CA LEU A 71 12.77 -3.26 -21.34
C LEU A 71 13.90 -3.99 -22.08
N LYS A 72 13.60 -5.07 -22.82
CA LYS A 72 14.62 -5.87 -23.53
C LYS A 72 15.38 -5.09 -24.60
N LYS A 73 14.79 -4.02 -25.13
CA LYS A 73 15.49 -3.13 -26.08
C LYS A 73 16.41 -2.12 -25.38
N MET A 74 16.44 -2.12 -24.04
CA MET A 74 17.19 -1.20 -23.19
C MET A 74 18.39 -1.86 -22.50
N GLU A 75 18.80 -3.07 -22.92
CA GLU A 75 19.83 -3.92 -22.29
C GLU A 75 21.21 -3.26 -22.10
N ASN A 76 21.50 -2.13 -22.75
CA ASN A 76 22.77 -1.40 -22.65
C ASN A 76 22.73 -0.17 -21.71
N CYS A 77 21.65 0.03 -20.93
CA CYS A 77 21.53 1.16 -20.02
C CYS A 77 22.11 0.83 -18.64
N TYR A 78 22.79 1.80 -18.01
CA TYR A 78 23.25 1.70 -16.63
C TYR A 78 22.62 2.81 -15.76
N PRO A 79 22.03 2.47 -14.60
CA PRO A 79 21.74 1.11 -14.13
C PRO A 79 20.67 0.41 -14.98
N ASP A 80 20.74 -0.93 -15.06
CA ASP A 80 19.78 -1.74 -15.84
C ASP A 80 18.37 -1.63 -15.23
N PRO A 81 17.38 -1.05 -15.95
CA PRO A 81 16.03 -0.86 -15.44
C PRO A 81 15.35 -2.18 -15.03
N LYS A 82 15.62 -3.28 -15.73
CA LYS A 82 15.07 -4.60 -15.41
C LYS A 82 15.59 -5.11 -14.07
N THR A 83 16.90 -4.95 -13.83
CA THR A 83 17.52 -5.32 -12.57
C THR A 83 17.00 -4.47 -11.41
N ILE A 84 16.82 -3.16 -11.61
CA ILE A 84 16.23 -2.27 -10.60
C ILE A 84 14.82 -2.72 -10.26
N LEU A 85 13.95 -2.93 -11.26
CA LEU A 85 12.58 -3.37 -11.03
C LEU A 85 12.51 -4.68 -10.24
N LYS A 86 13.30 -5.69 -10.64
CA LYS A 86 13.36 -6.97 -9.92
C LYS A 86 13.83 -6.82 -8.49
N ASN A 87 14.80 -5.93 -8.24
CA ASN A 87 15.27 -5.63 -6.89
C ASN A 87 14.21 -4.92 -6.06
N THR A 88 13.42 -4.02 -6.65
CA THR A 88 12.31 -3.33 -5.98
C THR A 88 11.28 -4.33 -5.44
N ILE A 89 10.92 -5.34 -6.23
CA ILE A 89 9.91 -6.34 -5.85
C ILE A 89 10.52 -7.62 -5.26
N LYS A 90 11.80 -7.64 -4.88
CA LYS A 90 12.50 -8.87 -4.46
C LYS A 90 11.86 -9.57 -3.25
N ASN A 91 11.18 -8.80 -2.40
CA ASN A 91 10.49 -9.31 -1.20
C ASN A 91 9.03 -9.68 -1.48
N TRP A 92 8.53 -9.39 -2.68
CA TRP A 92 7.19 -9.74 -3.11
C TRP A 92 7.23 -11.14 -3.73
N ARG A 93 6.13 -11.86 -3.62
CA ARG A 93 6.03 -13.25 -4.05
C ARG A 93 5.28 -13.35 -5.37
N ASN A 94 5.72 -14.25 -6.23
CA ASN A 94 4.95 -14.60 -7.40
C ASN A 94 3.73 -15.40 -6.94
N TRP A 95 2.53 -14.85 -7.06
CA TRP A 95 1.33 -15.56 -6.57
C TRP A 95 1.10 -16.88 -7.32
N ARG A 96 1.62 -17.02 -8.55
CA ARG A 96 1.47 -18.24 -9.35
C ARG A 96 2.17 -19.46 -8.73
N ASP A 97 3.23 -19.24 -7.96
CA ASP A 97 3.93 -20.32 -7.24
C ASP A 97 3.17 -20.75 -5.97
N GLU A 98 2.26 -19.89 -5.50
CA GLU A 98 1.42 -20.09 -4.32
C GLU A 98 -0.08 -20.03 -4.68
N ALA A 99 -0.43 -20.40 -5.92
CA ALA A 99 -1.78 -20.21 -6.43
C ALA A 99 -2.78 -21.02 -5.61
N ILE A 100 -3.89 -20.39 -5.26
CA ILE A 100 -4.98 -21.09 -4.59
C ILE A 100 -5.63 -22.05 -5.59
N GLY A 101 -5.83 -23.30 -5.14
CA GLY A 101 -6.43 -24.36 -5.94
C GLY A 101 -7.76 -23.95 -6.57
N ASP A 102 -8.01 -24.43 -7.78
CA ASP A 102 -9.23 -24.14 -8.51
C ASP A 102 -10.45 -24.62 -7.71
N ASN A 103 -11.44 -23.75 -7.56
CA ASN A 103 -12.71 -24.04 -6.91
C ASN A 103 -13.80 -24.41 -7.94
N GLY A 104 -13.43 -24.60 -9.21
CA GLY A 104 -14.33 -24.95 -10.30
C GLY A 104 -15.23 -23.79 -10.76
N GLN A 105 -15.00 -22.57 -10.25
CA GLN A 105 -15.74 -21.38 -10.68
C GLN A 105 -15.03 -20.71 -11.85
N SER A 106 -15.82 -20.30 -12.85
CA SER A 106 -15.34 -19.34 -13.84
C SER A 106 -15.64 -17.93 -13.37
N TYR A 107 -14.69 -17.04 -13.61
CA TYR A 107 -14.75 -15.65 -13.23
C TYR A 107 -14.80 -14.76 -14.46
N TYR A 108 -15.44 -13.60 -14.32
CA TYR A 108 -15.65 -12.65 -15.39
C TYR A 108 -15.43 -11.22 -14.90
N PHE A 109 -14.81 -10.41 -15.76
CA PHE A 109 -14.79 -8.97 -15.62
C PHE A 109 -15.85 -8.40 -16.56
N TYR A 110 -16.95 -7.90 -16.01
CA TYR A 110 -18.20 -7.70 -16.73
C TYR A 110 -18.63 -8.98 -17.46
N THR A 111 -18.64 -8.97 -18.81
CA THR A 111 -18.99 -10.13 -19.64
C THR A 111 -17.77 -10.86 -20.18
N MET A 112 -16.56 -10.38 -19.90
CA MET A 112 -15.32 -10.93 -20.45
C MET A 112 -14.75 -11.99 -19.49
N PRO A 113 -14.40 -13.18 -19.97
CA PRO A 113 -13.85 -14.23 -19.11
C PRO A 113 -12.48 -13.82 -18.56
N LEU A 114 -12.26 -14.14 -17.29
CA LEU A 114 -10.96 -14.05 -16.64
C LEU A 114 -10.40 -15.46 -16.46
N ILE A 115 -9.17 -15.68 -16.91
CA ILE A 115 -8.53 -17.01 -16.91
C ILE A 115 -7.15 -16.85 -16.32
N ASP A 116 -6.92 -17.51 -15.17
CA ASP A 116 -5.59 -17.61 -14.56
C ASP A 116 -4.91 -16.21 -14.40
N ASP A 117 -5.69 -15.30 -13.83
CA ASP A 117 -5.43 -13.86 -13.72
C ASP A 117 -5.43 -13.38 -12.26
N THR A 118 -4.79 -12.24 -11.99
CA THR A 118 -4.66 -11.66 -10.64
C THR A 118 -6.01 -11.43 -9.95
N LEU A 119 -7.04 -10.92 -10.64
CA LEU A 119 -8.35 -10.72 -10.03
C LEU A 119 -9.03 -12.04 -9.69
N THR A 120 -8.81 -13.09 -10.50
CA THR A 120 -9.32 -14.44 -10.20
C THR A 120 -8.65 -15.05 -8.98
N GLU A 121 -7.34 -14.83 -8.83
CA GLU A 121 -6.60 -15.29 -7.66
C GLU A 121 -7.09 -14.60 -6.39
N ILE A 122 -7.27 -13.27 -6.43
CA ILE A 122 -7.83 -12.52 -5.30
C ILE A 122 -9.25 -13.01 -4.98
N ALA A 123 -10.10 -13.21 -5.98
CA ALA A 123 -11.47 -13.69 -5.77
C ALA A 123 -11.50 -15.09 -5.11
N ARG A 124 -10.56 -15.97 -5.45
CA ARG A 124 -10.40 -17.29 -4.80
C ARG A 124 -9.91 -17.14 -3.36
N ARG A 125 -8.90 -16.30 -3.11
CA ARG A 125 -8.39 -16.03 -1.75
C ARG A 125 -9.46 -15.42 -0.84
N LYS A 126 -10.25 -14.47 -1.36
CA LYS A 126 -11.41 -13.88 -0.64
C LYS A 126 -12.46 -14.93 -0.27
N TYR A 127 -12.65 -15.95 -1.10
CA TYR A 127 -13.57 -17.04 -0.77
C TYR A 127 -13.08 -17.93 0.39
N GLN A 128 -11.76 -18.10 0.53
CA GLN A 128 -11.15 -18.98 1.53
C GLN A 128 -10.79 -18.28 2.84
N THR A 129 -10.71 -16.95 2.85
CA THR A 129 -10.25 -16.16 3.98
C THR A 129 -11.32 -15.16 4.43
N LYS A 130 -11.46 -14.96 5.75
CA LYS A 130 -12.43 -14.01 6.33
C LYS A 130 -11.78 -12.76 6.91
N ASP A 131 -10.57 -12.90 7.44
CA ASP A 131 -9.86 -11.82 8.16
C ASP A 131 -8.74 -11.17 7.31
N THR A 132 -8.69 -11.48 6.02
CA THR A 132 -7.70 -10.95 5.08
C THR A 132 -8.32 -9.85 4.25
N VAL A 133 -7.61 -8.72 4.14
CA VAL A 133 -7.98 -7.62 3.24
C VAL A 133 -7.06 -7.64 2.02
N PHE A 134 -7.62 -7.31 0.87
CA PHE A 134 -6.96 -7.42 -0.42
C PHE A 134 -6.99 -6.07 -1.13
N LEU A 135 -5.87 -5.71 -1.75
CA LEU A 135 -5.74 -4.52 -2.57
C LEU A 135 -5.02 -4.84 -3.87
N VAL A 136 -5.56 -4.35 -4.98
CA VAL A 136 -4.83 -4.22 -6.22
C VAL A 136 -4.12 -2.87 -6.24
N VAL A 137 -2.79 -2.89 -6.26
CA VAL A 137 -1.96 -1.71 -6.46
C VAL A 137 -1.81 -1.50 -7.96
N ASN A 138 -2.57 -0.54 -8.49
CA ASN A 138 -2.57 -0.20 -9.91
C ASN A 138 -1.35 0.69 -10.22
N ASN A 139 -0.26 0.06 -10.66
CA ASN A 139 0.92 0.77 -11.16
C ASN A 139 0.73 1.03 -12.66
N GLU A 140 -0.29 1.81 -12.99
CA GLU A 140 -0.75 2.06 -14.36
C GLU A 140 -1.13 0.82 -15.17
N GLY A 141 -1.34 -0.34 -14.53
CA GLY A 141 -1.75 -1.59 -15.18
C GLY A 141 -3.22 -1.66 -15.54
N ILE A 142 -4.07 -0.80 -15.00
CA ILE A 142 -5.52 -0.80 -15.23
C ILE A 142 -5.97 0.59 -15.67
N ASP A 143 -6.73 0.68 -16.78
CA ASP A 143 -7.29 1.94 -17.29
C ASP A 143 -8.67 2.28 -16.67
N HIS A 144 -9.24 1.35 -15.90
CA HIS A 144 -10.51 1.54 -15.20
C HIS A 144 -10.34 2.46 -13.99
N LYS A 145 -11.11 3.55 -13.94
CA LYS A 145 -10.99 4.60 -12.90
C LYS A 145 -11.72 4.27 -11.59
N GLU A 146 -12.57 3.25 -11.59
CA GLU A 146 -13.36 2.90 -10.41
C GLU A 146 -12.48 2.27 -9.34
N LYS A 147 -12.71 2.64 -8.07
CA LYS A 147 -11.98 2.08 -6.93
C LYS A 147 -12.27 0.60 -6.71
N LEU A 148 -13.40 0.11 -7.21
CA LEU A 148 -13.86 -1.26 -7.05
C LEU A 148 -13.90 -1.89 -8.43
N LEU A 149 -13.22 -3.03 -8.57
CA LEU A 149 -13.20 -3.85 -9.77
C LEU A 149 -14.23 -4.96 -9.57
N PRO A 150 -15.31 -5.00 -10.37
CA PRO A 150 -16.31 -6.04 -10.23
C PRO A 150 -15.80 -7.36 -10.82
N VAL A 151 -15.85 -8.43 -10.03
CA VAL A 151 -15.54 -9.79 -10.47
C VAL A 151 -16.76 -10.67 -10.26
N TYR A 152 -17.34 -11.10 -11.36
CA TYR A 152 -18.53 -11.94 -11.38
C TYR A 152 -18.15 -13.40 -11.45
N ASN A 153 -18.97 -14.27 -10.85
CA ASN A 153 -18.97 -15.70 -11.12
C ASN A 153 -20.29 -16.13 -11.79
N HIS A 154 -20.43 -17.40 -12.15
CA HIS A 154 -21.63 -17.95 -12.80
C HIS A 154 -22.94 -17.74 -12.03
N HIS A 155 -22.86 -17.53 -10.71
CA HIS A 155 -24.02 -17.21 -9.87
C HIS A 155 -24.34 -15.71 -9.82
N ARG A 156 -23.58 -14.88 -10.56
CA ARG A 156 -23.62 -13.40 -10.52
C ARG A 156 -23.49 -12.81 -9.12
N THR A 157 -22.87 -13.52 -8.18
CA THR A 157 -22.47 -12.89 -6.92
C THR A 157 -21.29 -12.00 -7.22
N ASP A 158 -21.47 -10.69 -7.03
CA ASP A 158 -20.44 -9.69 -7.23
C ASP A 158 -19.38 -9.82 -6.14
N GLN A 159 -18.13 -10.00 -6.54
CA GLN A 159 -16.98 -9.76 -5.68
C GLN A 159 -16.33 -8.45 -6.10
N GLU A 160 -16.50 -7.42 -5.27
CA GLU A 160 -15.78 -6.17 -5.46
C GLU A 160 -14.34 -6.31 -4.96
N ILE A 161 -13.37 -6.09 -5.84
CA ILE A 161 -11.95 -6.05 -5.50
C ILE A 161 -11.51 -4.59 -5.49
N GLN A 162 -10.97 -4.13 -4.36
CA GLN A 162 -10.50 -2.76 -4.24
C GLN A 162 -9.19 -2.58 -5.02
N GLN A 163 -9.08 -1.47 -5.74
CA GLN A 163 -7.83 -0.98 -6.31
C GLN A 163 -7.52 0.44 -5.86
N CYS A 164 -6.24 0.80 -5.89
CA CYS A 164 -5.81 2.20 -5.83
C CYS A 164 -4.58 2.42 -6.71
N ASN A 165 -4.33 3.68 -7.06
CA ASN A 165 -3.12 4.05 -7.78
C ASN A 165 -1.87 3.72 -6.94
N CYS A 166 -0.77 3.40 -7.63
CA CYS A 166 0.54 3.21 -7.02
C CYS A 166 1.20 4.57 -6.72
N ASP A 167 0.63 5.30 -5.76
CA ASP A 167 1.17 6.56 -5.25
C ASP A 167 1.02 6.62 -3.72
N SER A 168 1.81 7.49 -3.10
CA SER A 168 1.90 7.57 -1.64
C SER A 168 0.58 7.98 -0.99
N LYS A 169 -0.21 8.87 -1.60
CA LYS A 169 -1.47 9.34 -1.02
C LYS A 169 -2.56 8.27 -1.11
N SER A 170 -2.68 7.63 -2.27
CA SER A 170 -3.68 6.59 -2.52
C SER A 170 -3.46 5.37 -1.62
N LEU A 171 -2.22 4.88 -1.55
CA LEU A 171 -1.86 3.74 -0.69
C LEU A 171 -1.97 4.09 0.79
N HIS A 172 -1.48 5.26 1.20
CA HIS A 172 -1.57 5.70 2.60
C HIS A 172 -3.02 5.75 3.06
N LYS A 173 -3.91 6.36 2.26
CA LYS A 173 -5.34 6.37 2.55
C LYS A 173 -5.94 4.97 2.68
N TRP A 174 -5.53 4.03 1.83
CA TRP A 174 -5.97 2.65 1.96
C TRP A 174 -5.53 2.02 3.28
N PHE A 175 -4.26 2.23 3.68
CA PHE A 175 -3.75 1.75 4.96
C PHE A 175 -4.43 2.43 6.17
N GLU A 176 -4.80 3.72 6.09
CA GLU A 176 -5.57 4.38 7.17
C GLU A 176 -6.81 3.56 7.58
N GLU A 177 -7.50 2.98 6.60
CA GLU A 177 -8.77 2.26 6.78
C GLU A 177 -8.58 0.75 7.01
N ASN A 178 -7.54 0.15 6.41
CA ASN A 178 -7.40 -1.31 6.28
C ASN A 178 -6.23 -1.92 7.06
N ARG A 179 -5.42 -1.12 7.77
CA ARG A 179 -4.25 -1.61 8.49
C ARG A 179 -4.57 -2.73 9.46
N LEU A 180 -3.82 -3.82 9.36
CA LEU A 180 -3.86 -4.97 10.27
C LEU A 180 -2.46 -5.23 10.83
N PRO A 181 -2.28 -5.42 12.16
CA PRO A 181 -3.29 -5.19 13.20
C PRO A 181 -3.71 -3.72 13.28
N LYS A 182 -4.98 -3.47 13.63
CA LYS A 182 -5.47 -2.11 13.84
C LYS A 182 -4.68 -1.45 14.97
N ARG A 183 -4.29 -0.18 14.79
CA ARG A 183 -3.68 0.63 15.84
C ARG A 183 -4.79 1.13 16.76
N VAL A 184 -4.59 1.03 18.07
CA VAL A 184 -5.56 1.47 19.06
C VAL A 184 -4.94 2.59 19.89
N PHE A 185 -5.63 3.72 20.02
CA PHE A 185 -5.15 4.80 20.86
C PHE A 185 -5.44 4.51 22.33
N ASN A 186 -4.46 4.78 23.20
CA ASN A 186 -4.59 4.69 24.65
C ASN A 186 -4.21 6.03 25.28
N LEU A 187 -5.15 6.64 25.99
CA LEU A 187 -4.90 7.91 26.67
C LEU A 187 -3.99 7.69 27.88
N ASN A 188 -2.82 8.31 27.85
CA ASN A 188 -1.87 8.24 28.96
C ASN A 188 -2.04 9.43 29.92
N PRO A 189 -2.41 9.20 31.20
CA PRO A 189 -2.60 10.27 32.18
C PRO A 189 -1.37 11.16 32.41
N LYS A 190 -0.18 10.68 32.06
CA LYS A 190 1.07 11.45 32.14
C LYS A 190 1.06 12.67 31.21
N HIS A 191 0.55 12.49 29.99
CA HIS A 191 0.51 13.51 28.93
C HIS A 191 -0.79 14.30 28.94
N GLY A 192 -1.85 13.70 29.50
CA GLY A 192 -3.18 14.29 29.58
C GLY A 192 -3.85 14.40 28.21
N GLU A 193 -4.79 15.32 28.05
CA GLU A 193 -5.44 15.65 26.77
C GLU A 193 -5.91 17.11 26.78
N ASN A 194 -6.20 17.67 25.60
CA ASN A 194 -6.65 19.06 25.47
C ASN A 194 -5.69 20.08 26.11
N GLY A 195 -4.39 19.77 26.17
CA GLY A 195 -3.36 20.57 26.81
C GLY A 195 -3.43 20.58 28.35
N LYS A 196 -4.29 19.76 28.96
CA LYS A 196 -4.48 19.63 30.42
C LYS A 196 -3.96 18.29 30.89
N GLY A 197 -3.41 18.23 32.11
CA GLY A 197 -3.01 16.95 32.74
C GLY A 197 -1.51 16.69 32.87
N LYS A 198 -0.65 17.72 32.78
CA LYS A 198 0.77 17.57 33.11
C LYS A 198 0.93 16.97 34.52
N TYR A 199 1.51 15.76 34.60
CA TYR A 199 2.17 15.34 35.83
C TYR A 199 3.16 16.45 36.22
N LYS A 200 3.19 16.88 37.48
CA LYS A 200 3.91 18.08 37.98
C LYS A 200 5.45 18.09 37.77
N LYS A 201 6.02 17.15 37.01
CA LYS A 201 7.43 17.15 36.61
C LYS A 201 7.61 18.05 35.38
N LYS A 202 8.66 18.89 35.39
CA LYS A 202 8.87 20.00 34.45
C LYS A 202 9.05 19.60 32.97
N ASP A 203 9.30 18.33 32.66
CA ASP A 203 9.77 17.92 31.32
C ASP A 203 8.86 16.88 30.64
N VAL A 204 7.55 16.98 30.84
CA VAL A 204 6.58 16.09 30.18
C VAL A 204 5.82 16.85 29.08
N SER A 205 6.02 16.43 27.83
CA SER A 205 5.28 16.94 26.66
C SER A 205 3.78 16.66 26.80
N SER A 206 2.94 17.62 26.42
CA SER A 206 1.49 17.51 26.55
C SER A 206 0.86 16.99 25.27
N LEU A 207 -0.25 16.28 25.42
CA LEU A 207 -1.17 16.03 24.32
C LEU A 207 -2.16 17.19 24.22
N TYR A 208 -2.14 17.91 23.10
CA TYR A 208 -3.05 19.03 22.84
C TYR A 208 -4.40 18.58 22.28
N SER A 209 -4.44 17.44 21.61
CA SER A 209 -5.64 16.87 20.99
C SER A 209 -6.50 16.16 22.04
N SER A 210 -7.78 15.98 21.74
CA SER A 210 -8.62 15.05 22.51
C SER A 210 -8.23 13.60 22.20
N HIS A 211 -8.76 12.66 23.00
CA HIS A 211 -8.69 11.22 22.70
C HIS A 211 -9.03 10.91 21.23
N ASP A 212 -10.23 11.30 20.78
CA ASP A 212 -10.73 10.95 19.45
C ASP A 212 -9.92 11.62 18.32
N GLU A 213 -9.46 12.85 18.54
CA GLU A 213 -8.58 13.54 17.59
C GLU A 213 -7.23 12.84 17.47
N ALA A 214 -6.65 12.38 18.60
CA ALA A 214 -5.40 11.64 18.59
C ALA A 214 -5.53 10.26 17.93
N GLU A 215 -6.66 9.58 18.12
CA GLU A 215 -6.95 8.31 17.45
C GLU A 215 -7.06 8.46 15.93
N ILE A 216 -7.74 9.50 15.44
CA ILE A 216 -7.78 9.82 14.01
C ILE A 216 -6.37 10.06 13.46
N LEU A 217 -5.52 10.79 14.19
CA LEU A 217 -4.14 11.06 13.76
C LEU A 217 -3.26 9.80 13.80
N LEU A 218 -3.48 8.88 14.74
CA LEU A 218 -2.75 7.60 14.84
C LEU A 218 -2.92 6.74 13.58
N HIS A 219 -4.12 6.73 13.00
CA HIS A 219 -4.39 5.98 11.77
C HIS A 219 -3.61 6.52 10.56
N LYS A 220 -3.22 7.81 10.60
CA LYS A 220 -2.44 8.50 9.57
C LYS A 220 -0.94 8.49 9.82
N ALA A 221 -0.53 8.17 11.04
CA ALA A 221 0.86 8.25 11.45
C ALA A 221 1.75 7.27 10.68
N ILE A 222 2.98 7.68 10.38
CA ILE A 222 3.97 6.89 9.63
C ILE A 222 5.20 6.63 10.50
N ASP A 223 5.90 5.54 10.23
CA ASP A 223 7.10 5.15 10.97
C ASP A 223 8.37 5.74 10.33
N GLU A 224 9.43 5.74 11.13
CA GLU A 224 10.79 6.07 10.73
C GLU A 224 11.63 4.83 10.44
N ASP A 225 11.50 3.72 11.21
CA ASP A 225 12.29 2.48 10.95
C ASP A 225 12.10 1.31 11.96
N SER A 226 11.15 1.36 12.92
CA SER A 226 11.18 0.37 14.03
C SER A 226 9.86 -0.09 14.64
N ALA A 227 8.72 0.24 14.04
CA ALA A 227 7.33 0.05 14.48
C ALA A 227 7.00 0.57 15.90
N LYS A 228 7.99 1.18 16.58
CA LYS A 228 7.90 1.63 17.97
C LYS A 228 7.46 3.07 18.09
N ARG A 229 7.76 3.90 17.09
CA ARG A 229 7.42 5.33 17.07
C ARG A 229 6.78 5.66 15.74
N LEU A 230 5.64 6.30 15.80
CA LEU A 230 4.95 6.81 14.62
C LEU A 230 4.80 8.32 14.76
N TYR A 231 4.80 9.01 13.63
CA TYR A 231 4.72 10.45 13.59
C TYR A 231 3.65 10.91 12.61
N PHE A 232 3.02 12.03 12.95
CA PHE A 232 2.17 12.76 12.02
C PHE A 232 2.24 14.26 12.31
N TYR A 233 1.78 15.08 11.36
CA TYR A 233 1.65 16.52 11.56
C TYR A 233 0.22 16.90 11.90
N ASP A 234 0.02 17.43 13.11
CA ASP A 234 -1.24 17.96 13.57
C ASP A 234 -1.41 19.40 13.10
N LYS A 235 -2.17 19.57 12.01
CA LYS A 235 -2.44 20.89 11.40
C LYS A 235 -3.18 21.84 12.34
N LYS A 236 -4.01 21.33 13.26
CA LYS A 236 -4.82 22.16 14.17
C LYS A 236 -3.92 22.90 15.17
N TYR A 237 -2.94 22.19 15.72
CA TYR A 237 -2.01 22.76 16.70
C TYR A 237 -0.67 23.19 16.10
N LYS A 238 -0.46 22.97 14.79
CA LYS A 238 0.77 23.27 14.05
C LYS A 238 2.01 22.61 14.68
N LYS A 239 1.82 21.39 15.17
CA LYS A 239 2.85 20.61 15.86
C LYS A 239 2.88 19.20 15.31
N TYR A 240 4.01 18.54 15.48
CA TYR A 240 4.06 17.11 15.26
C TYR A 240 3.55 16.38 16.48
N ILE A 241 3.04 15.17 16.25
CA ILE A 241 2.60 14.23 17.28
C ILE A 241 3.43 12.96 17.14
N GLU A 242 3.97 12.48 18.26
CA GLU A 242 4.65 11.19 18.36
C GLU A 242 3.72 10.19 19.04
N PHE A 243 3.56 9.02 18.44
CA PHE A 243 2.85 7.88 19.00
C PHE A 243 3.86 6.80 19.37
N ARG A 244 3.82 6.31 20.62
CA ARG A 244 4.71 5.26 21.12
C ARG A 244 3.94 3.96 21.31
N ASN A 245 4.45 2.89 20.71
CA ASN A 245 3.89 1.55 20.88
C ASN A 245 4.09 1.08 22.34
N GLU A 246 3.01 0.64 22.99
CA GLU A 246 3.03 0.14 24.36
C GLU A 246 3.41 -1.36 24.45
N ASN A 247 3.65 -2.00 23.31
CA ASN A 247 3.98 -3.42 23.12
C ASN A 247 2.90 -4.36 23.70
N THR A 248 1.63 -3.97 23.55
CA THR A 248 0.48 -4.80 23.95
C THR A 248 0.00 -5.69 22.80
N PRO A 249 -0.62 -6.84 23.08
CA PRO A 249 -1.28 -7.66 22.05
C PRO A 249 -2.34 -6.93 21.22
N GLN A 250 -2.93 -5.86 21.77
CA GLN A 250 -3.95 -5.02 21.11
C GLN A 250 -3.36 -3.92 20.21
N ASN A 251 -2.03 -3.90 20.01
CA ASN A 251 -1.33 -2.89 19.22
C ASN A 251 -1.67 -1.44 19.64
N THR A 252 -1.53 -1.16 20.94
CA THR A 252 -1.90 0.12 21.54
C THR A 252 -0.76 1.13 21.51
N TYR A 253 -1.13 2.41 21.38
CA TYR A 253 -0.21 3.53 21.33
C TYR A 253 -0.70 4.68 22.21
N HIS A 254 0.20 5.32 22.95
CA HIS A 254 -0.05 6.64 23.55
C HIS A 254 0.68 7.73 22.77
N ALA A 255 0.27 8.98 22.95
CA ALA A 255 0.83 10.10 22.20
C ALA A 255 1.06 11.36 23.02
N PHE A 256 1.88 12.24 22.46
CA PHE A 256 2.10 13.61 22.90
C PHE A 256 2.65 14.45 21.74
N HIS A 257 2.44 15.77 21.79
CA HIS A 257 2.99 16.67 20.77
C HIS A 257 4.45 17.01 21.05
N ILE A 258 5.24 17.09 19.98
CA ILE A 258 6.68 17.36 19.98
C ILE A 258 7.02 18.52 19.05
N GLU A 259 8.23 19.08 19.22
CA GLU A 259 8.75 20.15 18.38
C GLU A 259 9.38 19.59 17.10
N GLN A 260 9.44 20.41 16.04
CA GLN A 260 9.90 19.97 14.72
C GLN A 260 11.36 19.48 14.70
N ASN A 261 12.23 20.01 15.57
CA ASN A 261 13.64 19.61 15.65
C ASN A 261 13.85 18.20 16.24
N GLU A 262 12.80 17.55 16.75
CA GLU A 262 12.86 16.23 17.35
C GLU A 262 12.59 15.09 16.35
N ILE A 263 12.38 15.40 15.06
CA ILE A 263 12.00 14.44 14.01
C ILE A 263 13.04 14.46 12.89
N ALA A 264 13.40 13.29 12.38
CA ALA A 264 14.28 13.20 11.23
C ALA A 264 13.68 13.82 9.96
N GLU A 265 14.54 14.42 9.14
CA GLU A 265 14.14 15.09 7.91
C GLU A 265 13.43 14.16 6.92
N GLU A 266 13.78 12.88 6.88
CA GLU A 266 13.11 11.90 6.02
C GLU A 266 11.63 11.73 6.37
N VAL A 267 11.31 11.62 7.67
CA VAL A 267 9.92 11.47 8.14
C VAL A 267 9.12 12.72 7.82
N LYS A 268 9.71 13.92 8.01
CA LYS A 268 9.07 15.19 7.64
C LYS A 268 8.74 15.21 6.15
N ARG A 269 9.71 14.88 5.29
CA ARG A 269 9.51 14.81 3.84
C ARG A 269 8.38 13.85 3.47
N LYS A 270 8.32 12.66 4.09
CA LYS A 270 7.24 11.69 3.86
C LYS A 270 5.87 12.25 4.31
N ILE A 271 5.80 12.91 5.47
CA ILE A 271 4.57 13.55 5.96
C ILE A 271 4.14 14.70 5.04
N ASP A 272 5.08 15.48 4.51
CA ASP A 272 4.79 16.57 3.58
C ASP A 272 4.29 16.03 2.23
N GLU A 273 4.84 14.92 1.75
CA GLU A 273 4.37 14.22 0.55
C GLU A 273 2.90 13.80 0.66
N LEU A 274 2.45 13.41 1.86
CA LEU A 274 1.06 13.05 2.15
C LEU A 274 0.13 14.26 2.29
N ASN A 275 0.68 15.44 2.59
CA ASN A 275 -0.09 16.65 2.90
C ASN A 275 -0.18 17.68 1.78
N THR A 276 0.67 17.54 0.75
CA THR A 276 0.61 18.29 -0.52
C THR A 276 -0.45 17.70 -1.44
#